data_AF-A0A0L0HU00-F1
#
_entry.id   AF-A0A0L0HU00-F1
#
_cell.length_a   1.000
_cell.length_b   1.000
_cell.length_c   1.000
_cell.angle_alpha   90.00
_cell.angle_beta   90.00
_cell.angle_gamma   90.00
#
_symmetry.space_group_name_H-M   'P 1'
#
loop_
_entity.id
_entity.type
_entity.pdbx_description
1 polymer ?
#
loop_
_entity_poly.entity_id
_entity_poly.type
_entity_poly.pdbx_seq_one_letter_code
_entity_poly.pdbx_strand_id
1 'polypeptide(L)'
;MMSSADSSHPFIKLLGSSPTSPTYINHIATYHPKTLDKPESFKSFCEVVFYNYPSLGISYSFDITPTIQRLAAIHIYNAKISGYEKYNLDLSLPFGLDINMTGKEVVETLGEPSVKSKYPKCCIVYPDKGVQVDLAAKDWEEPNCSIECLTFYQEFA
;
A
#
# COMPACT_ATOMS: atom_id res chain seq x y z
N MET A 1 -4.47 -3.19 18.28
CA MET A 1 -3.12 -2.68 18.64
C MET A 1 -2.13 -3.37 17.71
N MET A 2 -1.31 -2.60 17.00
CA MET A 2 -0.28 -3.11 16.10
C MET A 2 0.83 -3.81 16.90
N SER A 3 1.34 -4.95 16.43
CA SER A 3 2.43 -5.65 17.12
C SER A 3 3.73 -4.83 17.02
N SER A 4 4.64 -5.02 17.98
CA SER A 4 5.95 -4.34 17.95
C SER A 4 6.77 -4.72 16.71
N ALA A 5 6.66 -5.96 16.23
CA ALA A 5 7.34 -6.43 15.03
C ALA A 5 6.84 -5.69 13.77
N ASP A 6 5.52 -5.51 13.63
CA ASP A 6 4.94 -4.84 12.47
C ASP A 6 5.27 -3.35 12.42
N SER A 7 5.29 -2.69 13.59
CA SER A 7 5.70 -1.28 13.69
C SER A 7 7.15 -1.03 13.24
N SER A 8 7.97 -2.08 13.19
CA SER A 8 9.36 -2.00 12.78
C SER A 8 9.56 -2.20 11.26
N HIS A 9 8.51 -2.63 10.54
CA HIS A 9 8.59 -2.97 9.12
C HIS A 9 8.97 -1.74 8.27
N PRO A 10 9.86 -1.88 7.25
CA PRO A 10 10.32 -0.76 6.43
C PRO A 10 9.20 0.11 5.86
N PHE A 11 8.18 -0.49 5.24
CA PHE A 11 7.03 0.27 4.74
C PHE A 11 6.26 1.02 5.83
N ILE A 12 6.05 0.42 7.00
CA ILE A 12 5.31 1.06 8.10
C ILE A 12 6.08 2.27 8.64
N LYS A 13 7.40 2.18 8.71
CA LYS A 13 8.27 3.30 9.11
C LYS A 13 8.27 4.49 8.16
N LEU A 14 7.81 4.31 6.92
CA LEU A 14 7.72 5.41 5.96
C LEU A 14 6.50 6.29 6.17
N LEU A 15 5.43 5.77 6.76
CA LEU A 15 4.20 6.52 6.94
C LEU A 15 4.50 7.78 7.79
N GLY A 16 4.04 8.93 7.30
CA GLY A 16 4.29 10.25 7.89
C GLY A 16 5.58 10.92 7.44
N SER A 17 6.46 10.22 6.71
CA SER A 17 7.70 10.80 6.20
C SER A 17 7.46 11.70 4.99
N SER A 18 8.30 12.74 4.84
CA SER A 18 8.33 13.59 3.64
C SER A 18 9.15 12.92 2.53
N PRO A 19 8.88 13.17 1.23
CA PRO A 19 9.70 12.61 0.15
C PRO A 19 11.15 13.10 0.17
N THR A 20 11.46 14.18 0.88
CA THR A 20 12.83 14.69 1.06
C THR A 20 13.47 14.23 2.38
N SER A 21 12.75 13.48 3.20
CA SER A 21 13.28 12.99 4.48
C SER A 21 14.34 11.90 4.27
N PRO A 22 15.34 11.81 5.16
CA PRO A 22 16.32 10.72 5.11
C PRO A 22 15.67 9.34 5.16
N THR A 23 14.55 9.18 5.88
CA THR A 23 13.82 7.91 5.98
C THR A 23 13.33 7.43 4.61
N TYR A 24 12.65 8.32 3.86
CA TYR A 24 12.16 7.98 2.52
C TYR A 24 13.31 7.74 1.54
N ILE A 25 14.29 8.65 1.51
CA ILE A 25 15.45 8.55 0.60
C ILE A 25 16.22 7.25 0.83
N ASN A 26 16.49 6.89 2.08
CA ASN A 26 17.21 5.66 2.41
C ASN A 26 16.41 4.42 2.03
N HIS A 27 15.09 4.43 2.19
CA HIS A 27 14.24 3.32 1.76
C HIS A 27 14.31 3.10 0.25
N ILE A 28 14.13 4.16 -0.54
CA ILE A 28 14.26 4.08 -2.00
C ILE A 28 15.65 3.58 -2.37
N ALA A 29 16.71 4.14 -1.81
CA ALA A 29 18.09 3.72 -2.10
C ALA A 29 18.40 2.28 -1.69
N THR A 30 17.73 1.75 -0.67
CA THR A 30 17.96 0.39 -0.15
C THR A 30 17.20 -0.66 -0.95
N TYR A 31 15.91 -0.42 -1.22
CA TYR A 31 15.01 -1.45 -1.74
C TYR A 31 14.70 -1.29 -3.23
N HIS A 32 14.77 -0.08 -3.79
CA HIS A 32 14.51 0.09 -5.22
C HIS A 32 15.76 -0.24 -6.06
N PRO A 33 15.58 -0.79 -7.28
CA PRO A 33 16.66 -0.85 -8.25
C PRO A 33 17.24 0.54 -8.52
N LYS A 34 18.56 0.64 -8.73
CA LYS A 34 19.22 1.92 -9.01
C LYS A 34 18.66 2.65 -10.24
N THR A 35 18.09 1.91 -11.19
CA THR A 35 17.43 2.47 -12.38
C THR A 35 16.09 3.13 -12.07
N LEU A 36 15.56 2.94 -10.85
CA LEU A 36 14.26 3.40 -10.37
C LEU A 36 14.42 4.10 -9.00
N ASP A 37 15.49 4.89 -8.86
CA ASP A 37 15.75 5.77 -7.72
C ASP A 37 14.83 7.01 -7.69
N LYS A 38 14.12 7.25 -8.80
CA LYS A 38 13.12 8.31 -8.98
C LYS A 38 11.82 7.73 -9.50
N PRO A 39 10.67 8.36 -9.18
CA PRO A 39 9.38 7.93 -9.71
C PRO A 39 9.36 7.97 -11.24
N GLU A 40 8.72 6.99 -11.84
CA GLU A 40 8.51 6.91 -13.29
C GLU A 40 7.44 7.92 -13.73
N SER A 41 6.49 8.24 -12.85
CA SER A 41 5.54 9.32 -13.07
C SER A 41 5.09 9.98 -11.77
N PHE A 42 4.65 11.24 -11.90
CA PHE A 42 4.02 12.01 -10.83
C PHE A 42 2.58 12.31 -11.20
N LYS A 43 1.66 12.14 -10.26
CA LYS A 43 0.27 12.55 -10.43
C LYS A 43 -0.16 13.41 -9.26
N SER A 44 -0.49 14.67 -9.50
CA SER A 44 -0.91 15.60 -8.46
C SER A 44 -2.40 15.91 -8.57
N PHE A 45 -3.04 15.99 -7.42
CA PHE A 45 -4.37 16.52 -7.21
C PHE A 45 -4.28 17.62 -6.14
N CYS A 46 -5.41 18.24 -5.79
CA CYS A 46 -5.46 19.42 -4.91
C CYS A 46 -4.74 19.20 -3.57
N GLU A 47 -4.86 18.00 -2.98
CA GLU A 47 -4.37 17.70 -1.62
C GLU A 47 -3.48 16.45 -1.56
N VAL A 48 -3.14 15.88 -2.71
CA VAL A 48 -2.38 14.63 -2.75
C VAL A 48 -1.50 14.58 -3.98
N VAL A 49 -0.29 14.04 -3.82
CA VAL A 49 0.60 13.70 -4.93
C VAL A 49 1.05 12.26 -4.83
N PHE A 50 1.00 11.59 -5.97
CA PHE A 50 1.41 10.22 -6.14
C PHE A 50 2.77 10.16 -6.82
N TYR A 51 3.68 9.42 -6.21
CA TYR A 51 4.99 9.07 -6.74
C TYR A 51 4.89 7.62 -7.20
N ASN A 52 4.74 7.44 -8.51
CA ASN A 52 4.38 6.14 -9.07
C ASN A 52 5.62 5.43 -9.60
N TYR A 53 5.69 4.13 -9.32
CA TYR A 53 6.66 3.20 -9.85
C TYR A 53 5.90 2.01 -10.48
N PRO A 54 5.21 2.22 -11.64
CA PRO A 54 4.44 1.16 -12.28
C PRO A 54 5.23 -0.11 -12.55
N SER A 55 6.50 -0.01 -12.92
CA SER A 55 7.37 -1.17 -13.18
C SER A 55 7.67 -1.99 -11.92
N LEU A 56 7.49 -1.41 -10.73
CA LEU A 56 7.66 -2.06 -9.43
C LEU A 56 6.34 -2.51 -8.80
N GLY A 57 5.20 -2.15 -9.38
CA GLY A 57 3.89 -2.38 -8.77
C GLY A 57 3.65 -1.56 -7.49
N ILE A 58 4.23 -0.36 -7.38
CA ILE A 58 4.13 0.48 -6.16
C ILE A 58 3.75 1.90 -6.51
N SER A 59 2.87 2.50 -5.69
CA SER A 59 2.65 3.94 -5.67
C SER A 59 2.70 4.48 -4.24
N TYR A 60 3.43 5.57 -4.05
CA TYR A 60 3.51 6.29 -2.78
C TYR A 60 2.62 7.53 -2.85
N SER A 61 1.60 7.59 -1.99
CA SER A 61 0.63 8.69 -1.91
C SER A 61 1.00 9.63 -0.76
N PHE A 62 1.31 10.87 -1.10
CA PHE A 62 1.64 11.90 -0.14
C PHE A 62 0.51 12.91 -0.02
N ASP A 63 -0.01 13.07 1.19
CA ASP A 63 -0.89 14.19 1.50
C ASP A 63 -0.09 15.48 1.41
N ILE A 64 -0.68 16.48 0.76
CA ILE A 64 -0.17 17.84 0.64
C ILE A 64 -1.06 18.74 1.47
N THR A 65 -0.50 19.29 2.53
CA THR A 65 -1.05 20.45 3.23
C THR A 65 -0.20 21.68 2.92
N PRO A 66 -0.67 22.91 3.18
CA PRO A 66 0.11 24.12 2.92
C PRO A 66 1.50 24.15 3.58
N THR A 67 1.69 23.38 4.65
CA THR A 67 2.91 23.40 5.47
C THR A 67 3.70 22.10 5.42
N ILE A 68 3.08 20.96 5.08
CA ILE A 68 3.69 19.63 5.19
C ILE A 68 3.26 18.76 4.03
N GLN A 69 4.23 18.05 3.45
CA GLN A 69 3.99 16.90 2.59
C GLN A 69 4.40 15.62 3.34
N ARG A 70 3.46 14.69 3.53
CA ARG A 70 3.68 13.47 4.32
C ARG A 70 3.11 12.24 3.62
N LEU A 71 3.82 11.12 3.69
CA LEU A 71 3.37 9.87 3.11
C LEU A 71 2.16 9.34 3.90
N ALA A 72 1.02 9.27 3.25
CA ALA A 72 -0.24 8.83 3.85
C ALA A 72 -0.64 7.42 3.45
N ALA A 73 -0.29 7.00 2.24
CA ALA A 73 -0.56 5.64 1.80
C ALA A 73 0.54 5.10 0.88
N ILE A 74 0.67 3.78 0.91
CA ILE A 74 1.52 2.98 0.02
C ILE A 74 0.61 1.96 -0.63
N HIS A 75 0.46 2.05 -1.95
CA HIS A 75 -0.33 1.14 -2.75
C HIS A 75 0.58 0.11 -3.41
N ILE A 76 0.27 -1.16 -3.21
CA ILE A 76 0.98 -2.32 -3.73
C ILE A 76 0.03 -3.06 -4.67
N TYR A 77 0.39 -3.10 -5.95
CA TYR A 77 -0.49 -3.60 -7.00
C TYR A 77 -0.18 -5.05 -7.35
N ASN A 78 -1.25 -5.78 -7.65
CA ASN A 78 -1.18 -7.02 -8.39
C ASN A 78 -1.18 -6.73 -9.90
N ALA A 79 -0.69 -7.68 -10.70
CA ALA A 79 -0.43 -7.49 -12.12
C ALA A 79 -1.64 -6.90 -12.89
N LYS A 80 -1.37 -5.97 -13.82
CA LYS A 80 -2.32 -5.42 -14.80
C LYS A 80 -3.44 -4.55 -14.21
N ILE A 81 -3.30 -4.13 -12.96
CA ILE A 81 -4.22 -3.16 -12.34
C ILE A 81 -3.71 -1.75 -12.58
N SER A 82 -4.53 -0.91 -13.20
CA SER A 82 -4.24 0.53 -13.41
C SER A 82 -2.90 0.85 -14.12
N GLY A 83 -2.40 -0.07 -14.95
CA GLY A 83 -1.12 0.10 -15.66
C GLY A 83 0.12 -0.22 -14.83
N TYR A 84 -0.05 -0.83 -13.65
CA TYR A 84 1.04 -1.31 -12.80
C TYR A 84 1.38 -2.76 -13.12
N GLU A 85 2.67 -3.05 -13.11
CA GLU A 85 3.17 -4.42 -13.01
C GLU A 85 2.89 -4.97 -11.60
N LYS A 86 3.09 -6.28 -11.45
CA LYS A 86 3.01 -6.91 -10.14
C LYS A 86 4.13 -6.42 -9.24
N TYR A 87 3.83 -6.20 -7.96
CA TYR A 87 4.83 -5.96 -6.92
C TYR A 87 6.00 -6.95 -7.02
N ASN A 88 7.22 -6.40 -7.12
CA ASN A 88 8.41 -7.20 -7.40
C ASN A 88 9.68 -6.76 -6.65
N LEU A 89 9.53 -5.94 -5.60
CA LEU A 89 10.67 -5.65 -4.72
C LEU A 89 11.02 -6.87 -3.88
N ASP A 90 12.30 -7.06 -3.61
CA ASP A 90 12.82 -8.02 -2.64
C ASP A 90 12.65 -7.48 -1.21
N LEU A 91 11.38 -7.26 -0.84
CA LEU A 91 10.96 -6.78 0.46
C LEU A 91 9.59 -7.40 0.77
N SER A 92 9.48 -8.11 1.88
CA SER A 92 8.21 -8.67 2.36
C SER A 92 7.18 -7.56 2.60
N LEU A 93 5.88 -7.90 2.57
CA LEU A 93 4.85 -6.97 2.98
C LEU A 93 4.59 -7.05 4.50
N PRO A 94 4.13 -5.96 5.13
CA PRO A 94 3.73 -5.93 6.54
C PRO A 94 2.69 -7.00 6.89
N PHE A 95 2.62 -7.36 8.17
CA PHE A 95 1.59 -8.26 8.73
C PHE A 95 1.54 -9.66 8.13
N GLY A 96 2.64 -10.11 7.51
CA GLY A 96 2.71 -11.42 6.86
C GLY A 96 1.87 -11.53 5.59
N LEU A 97 1.44 -10.41 5.02
CA LEU A 97 0.67 -10.40 3.78
C LEU A 97 1.54 -10.72 2.56
N ASP A 98 0.89 -11.23 1.53
CA ASP A 98 1.47 -11.40 0.20
C ASP A 98 0.45 -10.97 -0.86
N ILE A 99 0.92 -10.34 -1.94
CA ILE A 99 0.04 -9.84 -3.01
C ILE A 99 -0.68 -10.97 -3.78
N ASN A 100 -0.21 -12.21 -3.66
CA ASN A 100 -0.81 -13.39 -4.26
C ASN A 100 -1.87 -14.06 -3.39
N MET A 101 -2.04 -13.60 -2.15
CA MET A 101 -3.09 -14.12 -1.29
C MET A 101 -4.46 -13.88 -1.94
N THR A 102 -5.37 -14.78 -1.61
CA THR A 102 -6.80 -14.62 -1.81
C THR A 102 -7.40 -13.78 -0.69
N GLY A 103 -8.61 -13.24 -0.90
CA GLY A 103 -9.35 -12.56 0.17
C GLY A 103 -9.53 -13.43 1.42
N LYS A 104 -9.72 -14.74 1.24
CA LYS A 104 -9.81 -15.69 2.36
C LYS A 104 -8.51 -15.79 3.14
N GLU A 105 -7.37 -15.95 2.47
CA GLU A 105 -6.05 -16.05 3.13
C GLU A 105 -5.70 -14.76 3.89
N VAL A 106 -6.12 -13.59 3.38
CA VAL A 106 -5.99 -12.32 4.11
C VAL A 106 -6.79 -12.36 5.42
N VAL A 107 -8.04 -12.83 5.39
CA VAL A 107 -8.89 -12.94 6.60
C VAL A 107 -8.32 -13.97 7.58
N GLU A 108 -7.79 -15.08 7.09
CA GLU A 108 -7.09 -16.07 7.95
C GLU A 108 -5.83 -15.49 8.60
N THR A 109 -5.14 -14.58 7.91
CA THR A 109 -3.90 -13.94 8.39
C THR A 109 -4.18 -12.79 9.37
N LEU A 110 -5.15 -11.92 9.06
CA LEU A 110 -5.40 -10.68 9.81
C LEU A 110 -6.60 -10.75 10.76
N GLY A 111 -7.45 -11.78 10.64
CA GLY A 111 -8.75 -11.87 11.28
C GLY A 111 -9.86 -11.22 10.44
N GLU A 112 -11.03 -11.03 11.06
CA GLU A 112 -12.17 -10.39 10.39
C GLU A 112 -11.96 -8.88 10.17
N PRO A 113 -12.25 -8.34 8.98
CA PRO A 113 -12.13 -6.91 8.72
C PRO A 113 -13.27 -6.13 9.39
N SER A 114 -12.97 -4.89 9.79
CA SER A 114 -13.95 -4.02 10.46
C SER A 114 -14.87 -3.29 9.48
N VAL A 115 -14.40 -3.05 8.26
CA VAL A 115 -15.19 -2.41 7.19
C VAL A 115 -15.16 -3.30 5.96
N LYS A 116 -16.32 -3.45 5.33
CA LYS A 116 -16.55 -4.30 4.16
C LYS A 116 -17.38 -3.49 3.16
N SER A 117 -16.88 -3.32 1.94
CA SER A 117 -17.65 -2.75 0.84
C SER A 117 -17.87 -3.79 -0.26
N LYS A 118 -19.04 -3.74 -0.89
CA LYS A 118 -19.37 -4.51 -2.09
C LYS A 118 -19.26 -3.59 -3.32
N TYR A 119 -19.55 -4.16 -4.49
CA TYR A 119 -19.63 -3.49 -5.81
C TYR A 119 -19.92 -1.96 -5.76
N PRO A 120 -19.23 -1.10 -6.55
CA PRO A 120 -18.37 -1.44 -7.69
C PRO A 120 -16.91 -1.78 -7.35
N LYS A 121 -16.49 -1.60 -6.10
CA LYS A 121 -15.18 -2.03 -5.61
C LYS A 121 -15.35 -2.87 -4.35
N CYS A 122 -15.11 -4.16 -4.49
CA CYS A 122 -15.07 -5.07 -3.34
C CYS A 122 -13.80 -4.78 -2.55
N CYS A 123 -13.94 -4.35 -1.31
CA CYS A 123 -12.82 -3.97 -0.47
C CYS A 123 -13.09 -4.32 0.99
N ILE A 124 -12.04 -4.73 1.68
CA ILE A 124 -12.04 -4.99 3.11
C ILE A 124 -10.97 -4.14 3.79
N VAL A 125 -11.28 -3.62 4.99
CA VAL A 125 -10.40 -2.68 5.70
C VAL A 125 -10.20 -3.12 7.15
N TYR A 126 -8.96 -2.95 7.60
CA TYR A 126 -8.48 -3.16 8.97
C TYR A 126 -7.96 -1.82 9.51
N PRO A 127 -8.84 -0.90 9.97
CA PRO A 127 -8.43 0.44 10.38
C PRO A 127 -7.42 0.44 11.54
N ASP A 128 -7.52 -0.52 12.45
CA ASP A 128 -6.59 -0.69 13.58
C ASP A 128 -5.15 -1.04 13.14
N LYS A 129 -4.99 -1.50 11.89
CA LYS A 129 -3.71 -1.86 11.27
C LYS A 129 -3.29 -0.90 10.16
N GLY A 130 -4.18 0.00 9.73
CA GLY A 130 -3.96 0.84 8.56
C GLY A 130 -3.82 0.00 7.27
N VAL A 131 -4.66 -1.01 7.08
CA VAL A 131 -4.63 -1.88 5.89
C VAL A 131 -5.97 -1.84 5.18
N GLN A 132 -5.93 -1.62 3.87
CA GLN A 132 -7.05 -1.82 2.97
C GLN A 132 -6.67 -2.83 1.88
N VAL A 133 -7.61 -3.71 1.52
CA VAL A 133 -7.42 -4.73 0.49
C VAL A 133 -8.55 -4.59 -0.53
N ASP A 134 -8.19 -4.23 -1.76
CA ASP A 134 -9.10 -4.22 -2.90
C ASP A 134 -9.07 -5.60 -3.56
N LEU A 135 -10.25 -6.21 -3.76
CA LEU A 135 -10.41 -7.57 -4.25
C LEU A 135 -11.04 -7.57 -5.65
N ALA A 136 -10.55 -8.46 -6.52
CA ALA A 136 -11.08 -8.70 -7.86
C ALA A 136 -12.40 -9.50 -7.79
N ALA A 137 -13.41 -8.97 -7.11
CA ALA A 137 -14.67 -9.65 -6.84
C ALA A 137 -15.84 -8.68 -6.80
N LYS A 138 -17.06 -9.22 -6.84
CA LYS A 138 -18.28 -8.44 -6.56
C LYS A 138 -18.63 -8.48 -5.08
N ASP A 139 -18.26 -9.57 -4.42
CA ASP A 139 -18.47 -9.80 -3.00
C ASP A 139 -17.18 -10.33 -2.34
N TRP A 140 -16.92 -9.94 -1.10
CA TRP A 140 -15.70 -10.30 -0.36
C TRP A 140 -15.76 -11.76 0.15
N GLU A 141 -16.97 -12.32 0.20
CA GLU A 141 -17.21 -13.72 0.58
C GLU A 141 -16.82 -14.71 -0.54
N GLU A 142 -16.46 -14.23 -1.74
CA GLU A 142 -15.93 -15.07 -2.81
C GLU A 142 -14.54 -15.60 -2.39
N PRO A 143 -14.38 -16.89 -2.04
CA PRO A 143 -13.23 -17.35 -1.26
C PRO A 143 -11.91 -17.32 -2.02
N ASN A 144 -11.97 -17.35 -3.36
CA ASN A 144 -10.80 -17.42 -4.24
C ASN A 144 -10.54 -16.10 -4.96
N CYS A 145 -11.15 -15.00 -4.50
CA CYS A 145 -10.90 -13.70 -5.11
C CYS A 145 -9.45 -13.26 -4.89
N SER A 146 -8.77 -12.90 -5.98
CA SER A 146 -7.41 -12.36 -5.90
C SER A 146 -7.41 -10.92 -5.43
N ILE A 147 -6.34 -10.51 -4.78
CA ILE A 147 -6.09 -9.11 -4.45
C ILE A 147 -5.76 -8.34 -5.73
N GLU A 148 -6.35 -7.16 -5.91
CA GLU A 148 -5.96 -6.19 -6.94
C GLU A 148 -4.94 -5.19 -6.40
N CYS A 149 -5.15 -4.74 -5.16
CA CYS A 149 -4.31 -3.76 -4.50
C CYS A 149 -4.30 -3.96 -2.99
N LEU A 150 -3.12 -3.95 -2.38
CA LEU A 150 -2.94 -3.78 -0.95
C LEU A 150 -2.54 -2.33 -0.68
N THR A 151 -3.24 -1.68 0.23
CA THR A 151 -2.90 -0.32 0.66
C THR A 151 -2.53 -0.33 2.13
N PHE A 152 -1.32 0.13 2.44
CA PHE A 152 -0.87 0.43 3.81
C PHE A 152 -0.99 1.93 4.01
N TYR A 153 -1.71 2.36 5.05
CA TYR A 153 -2.02 3.77 5.23
C TYR A 153 -1.96 4.19 6.69
N GLN A 154 -1.80 5.50 6.88
CA GLN A 154 -1.95 6.16 8.17
C GLN A 154 -2.82 7.38 7.99
N GLU A 155 -3.91 7.44 8.76
CA GLU A 155 -4.70 8.65 8.87
C GLU A 155 -3.97 9.66 9.74
N PHE A 156 -3.98 10.90 9.30
CA PHE A 156 -3.45 12.00 10.06
C PHE A 156 -4.54 13.01 10.30
N ALA A 157 -4.76 13.33 11.57
CA ALA A 157 -5.63 14.42 12.00
C ALA A 157 -5.10 15.79 11.54
#